data_AF-L1QKF8-F1
#
_entry.id   AF-L1QKF8-F1
#
_cell.length_a   1.000
_cell.length_b   1.000
_cell.length_c   1.000
_cell.angle_alpha   90.00
_cell.angle_beta   90.00
_cell.angle_gamma   90.00
#
_symmetry.space_group_name_H-M   'P 1'
#
loop_
_entity.id
_entity.type
_entity.pdbx_description
1 polymer ?
#
loop_
_entity_poly.entity_id
_entity_poly.type
_entity_poly.pdbx_seq_one_letter_code
_entity_poly.pdbx_strand_id
1 'polypeptide(L)' 'MNEEQFNREKNYRVAIAIAKSMLVKEIIDKKDYKKINKLLVKKYNPVVGAL' A
#
# COMPACT_ATOMS: atom_id res chain seq x y z
N MET A 1 -3.01 17.83 6.91
CA MET A 1 -2.04 16.71 6.93
C MET A 1 -0.73 17.27 7.43
N ASN A 2 -0.11 16.68 8.46
CA ASN A 2 1.23 17.06 8.93
C ASN A 2 2.33 16.33 8.12
N GLU A 3 3.59 16.74 8.30
CA GLU A 3 4.71 16.19 7.53
C GLU A 3 4.88 14.68 7.72
N GLU A 4 4.69 14.17 8.94
CA GLU A 4 4.74 12.74 9.21
C GLU A 4 3.63 11.96 8.49
N GLN A 5 2.40 12.47 8.53
CA GLN A 5 1.26 11.90 7.81
C GLN A 5 1.51 11.89 6.31
N PHE A 6 2.06 12.98 5.76
CA PHE A 6 2.43 13.05 4.35
C PHE A 6 3.48 12.00 3.98
N ASN A 7 4.54 11.88 4.79
CA ASN A 7 5.61 10.93 4.54
C ASN A 7 5.11 9.47 4.60
N ARG A 8 4.26 9.14 5.57
CA ARG A 8 3.65 7.80 5.64
C ARG A 8 2.69 7.52 4.48
N GLU A 9 1.86 8.49 4.10
CA GLU A 9 0.95 8.41 2.95
C GLU A 9 1.73 8.20 1.63
N LYS A 10 2.77 9.00 1.41
CA LYS A 10 3.67 8.89 0.25
C LYS A 10 4.27 7.48 0.15
N ASN A 11 4.82 6.98 1.26
CA ASN A 11 5.44 5.66 1.31
C ASN A 11 4.41 4.53 1.09
N TYR A 12 3.21 4.66 1.65
CA TYR A 12 2.11 3.73 1.40
C TYR A 12 1.74 3.68 -0.08
N ARG A 13 1.56 4.84 -0.73
CA ARG A 13 1.17 4.95 -2.15
C ARG A 13 2.20 4.33 -3.09
N VAL A 14 3.49 4.57 -2.84
CA VAL A 14 4.57 3.94 -3.61
C VAL A 14 4.53 2.42 -3.44
N ALA A 15 4.44 1.92 -2.21
CA ALA A 15 4.44 0.49 -1.93
C ALA A 15 3.22 -0.22 -2.53
N ILE A 16 2.02 0.35 -2.42
CA ILE A 16 0.80 -0.27 -2.96
C ILE A 16 0.77 -0.23 -4.51
N ALA A 17 1.37 0.79 -5.12
CA ALA A 17 1.54 0.86 -6.58
C ALA A 17 2.47 -0.26 -7.09
N ILE A 18 3.56 -0.53 -6.39
CA ILE A 18 4.47 -1.65 -6.70
C ILE A 18 3.72 -2.98 -6.54
N ALA A 19 3.02 -3.20 -5.43
CA ALA A 19 2.24 -4.42 -5.21
C ALA A 19 1.17 -4.62 -6.31
N LYS A 20 0.53 -3.54 -6.77
CA LYS A 20 -0.46 -3.58 -7.86
C LYS A 20 0.21 -3.96 -9.19
N SER A 21 1.39 -3.42 -9.48
CA SER A 21 2.18 -3.79 -10.65
C SER A 21 2.58 -5.27 -10.62
N MET A 22 3.00 -5.79 -9.46
CA MET A 22 3.31 -7.21 -9.28
C MET A 22 2.09 -8.10 -9.54
N LEU A 23 0.90 -7.68 -9.10
CA LEU A 23 -0.36 -8.39 -9.38
C LEU A 23 -0.69 -8.40 -10.88
N VAL A 24 -0.57 -7.25 -11.56
CA VAL A 24 -0.82 -7.14 -13.02
C VAL A 24 0.14 -7.98 -13.83
N LYS A 25 1.38 -8.12 -13.37
CA LYS A 25 2.42 -8.96 -13.99
C LYS A 25 2.36 -10.42 -13.55
N GLU A 26 1.34 -10.82 -12.79
CA GLU A 26 1.15 -12.19 -12.28
C GLU A 26 2.32 -12.72 -11.43
N ILE A 27 3.16 -11.83 -10.88
CA ILE A 27 4.25 -12.17 -9.94
C ILE A 27 3.67 -12.61 -8.58
N ILE A 28 2.52 -12.03 -8.22
CA ILE A 28 1.75 -12.39 -7.03
C ILE A 28 0.29 -12.58 -7.41
N ASP A 29 -0.42 -13.36 -6.60
CA ASP A 29 -1.86 -13.55 -6.79
C ASP A 29 -2.69 -12.50 -5.99
N LYS A 30 -4.02 -12.59 -6.13
CA LYS A 30 -4.96 -11.71 -5.41
C LYS A 30 -4.90 -11.90 -3.89
N LYS A 31 -4.57 -13.10 -3.39
CA LYS A 31 -4.50 -13.40 -1.95
C LYS A 31 -3.26 -12.75 -1.34
N ASP A 32 -2.14 -12.81 -2.04
CA ASP A 32 -0.89 -12.15 -1.68
C ASP A 32 -1.04 -10.63 -1.73
N TYR A 33 -1.65 -10.09 -2.78
CA TYR A 33 -1.95 -8.66 -2.85
C TYR A 33 -2.79 -8.17 -1.65
N LYS A 34 -3.84 -8.91 -1.28
CA LYS A 34 -4.66 -8.60 -0.09
C LYS A 34 -3.85 -8.64 1.21
N LYS A 35 -2.97 -9.63 1.39
CA LYS A 35 -2.08 -9.71 2.56
C LYS A 35 -1.10 -8.54 2.60
N ILE A 36 -0.47 -8.22 1.48
CA ILE A 36 0.46 -7.09 1.36
C ILE A 36 -0.26 -5.79 1.68
N ASN A 37 -1.43 -5.55 1.10
CA ASN A 37 -2.21 -4.33 1.40
C ASN A 37 -2.51 -4.22 2.91
N LYS A 38 -2.96 -5.30 3.55
CA LYS A 38 -3.23 -5.31 5.01
C LYS A 38 -1.98 -4.98 5.83
N LEU A 39 -0.81 -5.50 5.45
CA LEU A 39 0.46 -5.19 6.11
C LEU A 39 0.87 -3.73 5.90
N LEU A 40 0.70 -3.19 4.69
CA LEU A 40 1.03 -1.81 4.36
C LEU A 40 0.11 -0.81 5.08
N VAL A 41 -1.19 -1.10 5.16
CA VAL A 41 -2.15 -0.29 5.93
C VAL A 41 -1.76 -0.28 7.41
N LYS A 42 -1.45 -1.44 7.99
CA LYS A 42 -0.99 -1.53 9.39
C LYS A 42 0.31 -0.77 9.65
N LYS A 43 1.26 -0.81 8.69
CA LYS A 43 2.58 -0.19 8.83
C LYS A 43 2.55 1.33 8.68
N TYR A 44 1.83 1.83 7.68
CA TYR A 44 1.87 3.26 7.32
C TYR A 44 0.67 4.05 7.84
N ASN A 45 -0.42 3.38 8.23
CA ASN A 45 -1.66 4.03 8.66
C ASN A 45 -2.08 5.18 7.72
N PRO A 46 -2.27 4.89 6.42
CA PRO A 46 -2.62 5.89 5.41
C PRO A 46 -3.92 6.60 5.75
N VAL A 47 -4.01 7.86 5.38
CA VAL A 47 -5.13 8.75 5.76
C VAL A 47 -6.13 8.88 4.61
N VAL A 48 -5.70 8.68 3.37
CA VAL A 48 -6.52 8.94 2.17
C VAL A 48 -6.86 7.64 1.45
N GLY A 49 -8.15 7.28 1.42
CA GLY A 49 -8.68 6.23 0.52
C GLY A 49 -8.22 4.81 0.85
N ALA A 50 -7.90 4.52 2.11
CA ALA A 50 -7.52 3.18 2.57
C ALA A 50 -8.70 2.31 3.04
N LEU A 51 -9.94 2.83 2.92
CA LEU A 51 -11.20 2.13 3.11
C LEU A 51 -11.79 1.74 1.75
#